data_AF-W6KJL9-F1
#
_entry.id   AF-W6KJL9-F1
#
_cell.length_a   1.000
_cell.length_b   1.000
_cell.length_c   1.000
_cell.angle_alpha   90.00
_cell.angle_beta   90.00
_cell.angle_gamma   90.00
#
_symmetry.space_group_name_H-M   'P 1'
#
loop_
_entity.id
_entity.type
_entity.pdbx_description
1 polymer ?
#
loop_
_entity_poly.entity_id
_entity_poly.type
_entity_poly.pdbx_seq_one_letter_code
_entity_poly.pdbx_strand_id
1 'polypeptide(L)'
;MAVKDIEKYYGALEKAVQSYHQEKIAQINQIISDLWRQTYRGSDIDTIEIRSESETASAVSGRRSYNYRVVMKRGNSEIDMRGRCSAGQKVLASVIIRLAVSEAFCYECGILALDEPTTNLDEDNARSLAAALQALIQMRRAVKHFQLIIITHDEQFVRALGAQTLDRFYYVRKDPEGVFSVIEERTFDQLFA
;
A
#
# COMPACT_ATOMS: atom_id res chain seq x y z
N MET A 1 -36.26 1.37 32.96
CA MET A 1 -35.40 0.21 32.68
C MET A 1 -34.80 0.30 31.28
N ALA A 2 -35.61 0.43 30.22
CA ALA A 2 -35.13 0.54 28.82
C ALA A 2 -34.06 1.63 28.55
N VAL A 3 -34.17 2.82 29.15
CA VAL A 3 -33.18 3.91 28.92
C VAL A 3 -31.78 3.54 29.44
N LYS A 4 -31.69 2.89 30.61
CA LYS A 4 -30.42 2.45 31.20
C LYS A 4 -29.76 1.34 30.37
N ASP A 5 -30.58 0.47 29.76
CA ASP A 5 -30.06 -0.58 28.88
C ASP A 5 -29.51 0.02 27.58
N ILE A 6 -30.20 1.01 26.99
CA ILE A 6 -29.70 1.74 25.82
C ILE A 6 -28.36 2.44 26.11
N GLU A 7 -28.23 3.13 27.24
CA GLU A 7 -26.97 3.75 27.66
C GLU A 7 -25.84 2.72 27.81
N LYS A 8 -26.16 1.55 28.38
CA LYS A 8 -25.20 0.46 28.54
C LYS A 8 -24.77 -0.12 27.18
N TYR A 9 -25.70 -0.32 26.25
CA TYR A 9 -25.38 -0.80 24.89
C TYR A 9 -24.54 0.22 24.12
N TYR A 10 -24.85 1.51 24.25
CA TYR A 10 -24.06 2.58 23.65
C TYR A 10 -22.61 2.55 24.14
N GLY A 11 -22.41 2.49 25.46
CA GLY A 11 -21.07 2.42 26.04
C GLY A 11 -20.30 1.14 25.69
N ALA A 12 -21.00 0.00 25.55
CA ALA A 12 -20.38 -1.25 25.11
C ALA A 12 -19.96 -1.19 23.64
N LEU A 13 -20.82 -0.66 22.76
CA LEU A 13 -20.52 -0.50 21.33
C LEU A 13 -19.34 0.46 21.13
N GLU A 14 -19.33 1.58 21.83
CA GLU A 14 -18.24 2.56 21.73
C GLU A 14 -16.88 1.94 22.13
N LYS A 15 -16.86 1.15 23.21
CA LYS A 15 -15.66 0.42 23.63
C LYS A 15 -15.24 -0.60 22.58
N ALA A 16 -16.18 -1.37 22.03
CA ALA A 16 -15.88 -2.37 21.02
C ALA A 16 -15.29 -1.74 19.74
N VAL A 17 -15.85 -0.62 19.28
CA VAL A 17 -15.32 0.12 18.12
C VAL A 17 -13.91 0.65 18.40
N GLN A 18 -13.66 1.19 19.60
CA GLN A 18 -12.34 1.69 19.99
C GLN A 18 -11.30 0.56 20.05
N SER A 19 -11.65 -0.58 20.65
CA SER A 19 -10.77 -1.75 20.72
C SER A 19 -10.47 -2.30 19.33
N TYR A 20 -11.49 -2.45 18.49
CA TYR A 20 -11.31 -2.91 17.11
C TYR A 20 -10.39 -1.98 16.30
N HIS A 21 -10.56 -0.66 16.45
CA HIS A 21 -9.68 0.31 15.79
C HIS A 21 -8.22 0.18 16.23
N GLN A 22 -7.96 0.08 17.54
CA GLN A 22 -6.60 -0.09 18.07
C GLN A 22 -5.96 -1.40 17.61
N GLU A 23 -6.73 -2.49 17.61
CA GLU A 23 -6.30 -3.80 17.12
C GLU A 23 -5.94 -3.73 15.63
N LYS A 24 -6.77 -3.08 14.80
CA LYS A 24 -6.49 -2.94 13.37
C LYS A 24 -5.29 -2.07 13.07
N ILE A 25 -5.08 -0.96 13.79
CA ILE A 25 -3.87 -0.14 13.62
C ILE A 25 -2.62 -0.93 14.01
N ALA A 26 -2.66 -1.70 15.09
CA ALA A 26 -1.55 -2.58 15.48
C ALA A 26 -1.27 -3.65 14.41
N GLN A 27 -2.31 -4.32 13.91
CA GLN A 27 -2.19 -5.32 12.83
C GLN A 27 -1.58 -4.71 11.56
N ILE A 28 -2.07 -3.54 11.13
CA ILE A 28 -1.55 -2.83 9.95
C ILE A 28 -0.07 -2.48 10.15
N ASN A 29 0.30 -1.92 11.29
CA ASN A 29 1.70 -1.55 11.56
C ASN A 29 2.64 -2.76 11.60
N GLN A 30 2.17 -3.91 12.06
CA GLN A 30 2.94 -5.15 11.99
C GLN A 30 3.23 -5.55 10.54
N ILE A 31 2.19 -5.59 9.70
CA ILE A 31 2.32 -5.93 8.27
C ILE A 31 3.21 -4.93 7.55
N ILE A 32 3.01 -3.62 7.79
CA ILE A 32 3.85 -2.56 7.22
C ILE A 32 5.31 -2.79 7.58
N SER A 33 5.61 -3.09 8.85
CA SER A 33 6.98 -3.29 9.31
C SER A 33 7.65 -4.49 8.64
N ASP A 34 6.91 -5.59 8.51
CA ASP A 34 7.42 -6.80 7.86
C ASP A 34 7.66 -6.58 6.37
N LEU A 35 6.73 -5.91 5.67
CA LEU A 35 6.89 -5.57 4.26
C LEU A 35 8.05 -4.58 4.05
N TRP A 36 8.10 -3.50 4.83
CA TRP A 36 9.13 -2.46 4.70
C TRP A 36 10.54 -3.04 4.82
N ARG A 37 10.80 -3.85 5.85
CA ARG A 37 12.12 -4.47 6.08
C ARG A 37 12.53 -5.43 4.96
N GLN A 38 11.57 -6.05 4.28
CA GLN A 38 11.84 -6.97 3.19
C GLN A 38 12.06 -6.23 1.87
N THR A 39 11.44 -5.06 1.69
CA THR A 39 11.45 -4.34 0.41
C THR A 39 12.38 -3.13 0.36
N TYR A 40 12.51 -2.37 1.44
CA TYR A 40 13.31 -1.16 1.46
C TYR A 40 14.79 -1.52 1.60
N ARG A 41 15.61 -1.02 0.68
CA ARG A 41 17.06 -1.31 0.63
C ARG A 41 17.90 -0.22 1.31
N GLY A 42 17.32 0.93 1.61
CA GLY A 42 18.04 2.01 2.29
C GLY A 42 18.29 1.68 3.76
N SER A 43 19.44 2.11 4.28
CA SER A 43 19.80 1.94 5.70
C SER A 43 19.36 3.11 6.59
N ASP A 44 18.67 4.10 6.03
CA ASP A 44 18.30 5.34 6.71
C ASP A 44 16.92 5.28 7.40
N ILE A 45 16.08 4.28 7.11
CA ILE A 45 14.75 4.11 7.71
C ILE A 45 14.54 2.64 8.07
N ASP A 46 14.37 2.37 9.37
CA ASP A 46 14.22 1.00 9.89
C ASP A 46 12.84 0.42 9.56
N THR A 47 11.80 1.26 9.70
CA THR A 47 10.41 0.93 9.40
C THR A 47 9.57 2.20 9.31
N ILE A 48 8.33 2.08 8.84
CA ILE A 48 7.31 3.12 8.90
C ILE A 48 6.09 2.62 9.67
N GLU A 49 5.32 3.54 10.25
CA GLU A 49 4.11 3.21 11.01
C GLU A 49 3.04 4.28 10.78
N ILE A 50 1.78 3.86 10.91
CA ILE A 50 0.64 4.75 11.01
C ILE A 50 0.37 5.01 12.48
N ARG A 51 0.41 6.29 12.87
CA ARG A 51 -0.04 6.76 14.18
C ARG A 51 -1.47 7.26 14.06
N SER A 52 -2.30 6.89 15.03
CA SER A 52 -3.67 7.35 15.16
C SER A 52 -3.86 7.98 16.54
N GLU A 53 -4.15 9.26 16.57
CA GLU A 53 -4.35 10.04 17.79
C GLU A 53 -5.84 10.42 17.87
N SER A 54 -6.52 10.03 18.95
CA SER A 54 -7.93 10.38 19.15
C SER A 54 -8.04 11.78 19.73
N GLU A 55 -8.86 12.64 19.12
CA GLU A 55 -9.25 13.90 19.76
C GLU A 55 -10.25 13.61 20.89
N THR A 56 -10.10 14.32 22.01
CA THR A 56 -11.07 14.28 23.10
C THR A 56 -12.43 14.72 22.55
N ALA A 57 -13.42 13.82 22.62
CA ALA A 57 -14.73 14.06 22.07
C ALA A 57 -15.34 15.35 22.63
N SER A 58 -15.62 16.31 21.75
CA SER A 58 -16.44 17.46 22.12
C SER A 58 -17.86 16.97 22.41
N ALA A 59 -18.41 17.34 23.57
CA ALA A 59 -19.69 16.86 24.10
C ALA A 59 -20.92 17.08 23.17
N VAL A 60 -20.75 17.77 22.05
CA VAL A 60 -21.82 18.20 21.15
C VAL A 60 -22.06 17.24 19.98
N SER A 61 -21.06 16.44 19.55
CA SER A 61 -21.17 15.66 18.30
C SER A 61 -21.33 14.14 18.49
N GLY A 62 -21.02 13.57 19.65
CA GLY A 62 -21.04 12.11 19.89
C GLY A 62 -20.10 11.28 19.01
N ARG A 63 -19.50 11.88 17.96
CA ARG A 63 -18.61 11.23 17.00
C ARG A 63 -17.16 11.51 17.36
N ARG A 64 -16.38 10.45 17.60
CA ARG A 64 -14.93 10.53 17.82
C ARG A 64 -14.21 10.87 16.52
N SER A 65 -13.24 11.77 16.63
CA SER A 65 -12.33 12.20 15.56
C SER A 65 -10.96 11.58 15.79
N TYR A 66 -10.32 11.11 14.72
CA TYR A 66 -8.98 10.54 14.75
C TYR A 66 -8.09 11.29 13.76
N ASN A 67 -6.95 11.75 14.24
CA ASN A 67 -5.88 12.29 13.42
C ASN A 67 -4.88 11.18 13.08
N TYR A 68 -4.55 11.05 11.80
CA TYR A 68 -3.62 10.05 11.30
C TYR A 68 -2.37 10.72 10.74
N ARG A 69 -1.21 10.14 11.03
CA ARG A 69 0.07 10.52 10.42
C ARG A 69 0.92 9.29 10.15
N VAL A 70 1.72 9.35 9.09
CA VAL A 70 2.71 8.31 8.77
C VAL A 70 4.04 8.76 9.32
N VAL A 71 4.67 7.89 10.10
CA VAL A 71 5.97 8.16 10.73
C VAL A 71 7.00 7.18 10.23
N MET A 72 8.24 7.62 10.15
CA MET A 72 9.41 6.76 9.96
C MET A 72 10.16 6.60 11.27
N LYS A 73 10.69 5.40 11.50
CA LYS A 73 11.56 5.07 12.63
C LYS A 73 13.02 5.08 12.18
N ARG A 74 13.86 5.77 12.95
CA ARG A 74 15.31 5.86 12.75
C ARG A 74 16.01 5.68 14.09
N GLY A 75 16.48 4.47 14.39
CA GLY A 75 16.92 4.08 15.71
C GLY A 75 15.82 4.35 16.75
N ASN A 76 16.13 5.19 17.73
CA ASN A 76 15.19 5.57 18.79
C ASN A 76 14.31 6.79 18.43
N SER A 77 14.45 7.36 17.23
CA SER A 77 13.69 8.53 16.81
C SER A 77 12.48 8.15 15.97
N GLU A 78 11.35 8.82 16.23
CA GLU A 78 10.17 8.83 15.39
C GLU A 78 10.06 10.19 14.69
N ILE A 79 9.90 10.18 13.38
CA ILE A 79 9.84 11.41 12.58
C ILE A 79 8.64 11.32 11.65
N ASP A 80 7.82 12.37 11.60
CA ASP A 80 6.74 12.47 10.62
C ASP A 80 7.31 12.51 9.20
N MET A 81 6.84 11.61 8.34
CA MET A 81 7.27 11.51 6.95
C MET A 81 6.83 12.72 6.13
N ARG A 82 5.74 13.40 6.52
CA ARG A 82 5.21 14.54 5.76
C ARG A 82 6.28 15.64 5.62
N GLY A 83 6.65 15.91 4.37
CA GLY A 83 7.68 16.91 4.03
C GLY A 83 9.12 16.47 4.34
N ARG A 84 9.36 15.22 4.74
CA ARG A 84 10.68 14.72 5.16
C ARG A 84 11.13 13.44 4.46
N CYS A 85 10.34 12.92 3.52
CA CYS A 85 10.68 11.75 2.71
C CYS A 85 10.86 12.11 1.23
N SER A 86 11.71 11.34 0.54
CA SER A 86 11.94 11.44 -0.91
C SER A 86 10.70 10.99 -1.71
N ALA A 87 10.69 11.25 -3.02
CA ALA A 87 9.62 10.76 -3.90
C ALA A 87 9.54 9.22 -3.88
N GLY A 88 10.68 8.52 -3.99
CA GLY A 88 10.76 7.06 -3.90
C GLY A 88 10.20 6.50 -2.58
N GLN A 89 10.58 7.10 -1.45
CA GLN A 89 10.08 6.69 -0.14
C GLN A 89 8.55 6.87 -0.02
N LYS A 90 7.99 7.95 -0.59
CA LYS A 90 6.53 8.18 -0.59
C LYS A 90 5.80 7.12 -1.39
N VAL A 91 6.29 6.78 -2.58
CA VAL A 91 5.67 5.78 -3.42
C VAL A 91 5.71 4.41 -2.74
N LEU A 92 6.89 3.98 -2.28
CA LEU A 92 7.04 2.69 -1.61
C LEU A 92 6.17 2.58 -0.35
N ALA A 93 6.19 3.61 0.50
CA ALA A 93 5.35 3.68 1.69
C ALA A 93 3.86 3.57 1.34
N SER A 94 3.43 4.27 0.29
CA SER A 94 2.03 4.28 -0.14
C SER A 94 1.58 2.91 -0.65
N VAL A 95 2.44 2.21 -1.40
CA VAL A 95 2.18 0.83 -1.87
C VAL A 95 2.07 -0.12 -0.67
N ILE A 96 3.04 -0.10 0.24
CA ILE A 96 3.07 -0.97 1.43
C ILE A 96 1.86 -0.72 2.33
N ILE A 97 1.50 0.55 2.56
CA ILE A 97 0.32 0.90 3.37
C ILE A 97 -0.94 0.34 2.73
N ARG A 98 -1.12 0.47 1.40
CA ARG A 98 -2.28 -0.08 0.70
C ARG A 98 -2.38 -1.60 0.85
N LEU A 99 -1.25 -2.29 0.74
CA LEU A 99 -1.19 -3.73 0.95
C LEU A 99 -1.56 -4.13 2.37
N ALA A 100 -0.99 -3.45 3.37
CA ALA A 100 -1.25 -3.72 4.76
C ALA A 100 -2.72 -3.45 5.15
N VAL A 101 -3.31 -2.38 4.63
CA VAL A 101 -4.74 -2.09 4.81
C VAL A 101 -5.58 -3.17 4.14
N SER A 102 -5.27 -3.55 2.91
CA SER A 102 -5.99 -4.62 2.20
C SER A 102 -5.95 -5.93 2.98
N GLU A 103 -4.78 -6.33 3.50
CA GLU A 103 -4.64 -7.57 4.26
C GLU A 103 -5.31 -7.52 5.64
N ALA A 104 -5.24 -6.38 6.33
CA ALA A 104 -5.86 -6.25 7.64
C ALA A 104 -7.39 -6.22 7.59
N PHE A 105 -7.98 -5.70 6.50
CA PHE A 105 -9.43 -5.51 6.39
C PHE A 105 -10.14 -6.47 5.44
N CYS A 106 -9.48 -6.95 4.39
CA CYS A 106 -10.10 -7.81 3.40
C CYS A 106 -9.73 -9.27 3.66
N TYR A 107 -10.73 -10.04 4.07
CA TYR A 107 -10.65 -11.50 4.01
C TYR A 107 -10.78 -11.92 2.54
N GLU A 108 -9.79 -12.65 2.02
CA GLU A 108 -9.78 -13.23 0.66
C GLU A 108 -9.76 -12.27 -0.55
N CYS A 109 -9.55 -10.95 -0.36
CA CYS A 109 -9.32 -10.02 -1.48
C CYS A 109 -7.83 -9.69 -1.60
N GLY A 110 -7.14 -10.33 -2.54
CA GLY A 110 -5.72 -10.08 -2.84
C GLY A 110 -5.49 -9.30 -4.13
N ILE A 111 -6.45 -8.50 -4.60
CA ILE A 111 -6.27 -7.70 -5.83
C ILE A 111 -5.69 -6.32 -5.49
N LEU A 112 -4.53 -5.98 -6.06
CA LEU A 112 -3.94 -4.66 -5.99
C LEU A 112 -3.69 -4.12 -7.41
N ALA A 113 -4.19 -2.91 -7.70
CA ALA A 113 -3.87 -2.20 -8.93
C ALA A 113 -3.00 -0.96 -8.64
N LEU A 114 -1.88 -0.84 -9.34
CA LEU A 114 -0.95 0.28 -9.30
C LEU A 114 -0.94 0.97 -10.66
N ASP A 115 -1.37 2.22 -10.70
CA ASP A 115 -1.40 3.04 -11.91
C ASP A 115 -0.24 4.03 -11.90
N GLU A 116 0.61 3.93 -12.92
CA GLU A 116 1.89 4.63 -13.09
C GLU A 116 2.73 4.77 -11.81
N PRO A 117 3.16 3.64 -11.21
CA PRO A 117 3.83 3.66 -9.92
C PRO A 117 5.21 4.32 -9.94
N THR A 118 5.81 4.57 -11.10
CA THR A 118 7.12 5.24 -11.23
C THR A 118 7.02 6.76 -11.41
N THR A 119 5.82 7.34 -11.33
CA THR A 119 5.63 8.80 -11.44
C THR A 119 6.53 9.56 -10.46
N ASN A 120 7.36 10.48 -10.99
CA ASN A 120 8.34 11.30 -10.24
C ASN A 120 9.46 10.49 -9.55
N LEU A 121 9.74 9.26 -9.98
CA LEU A 121 10.90 8.50 -9.53
C LEU A 121 12.07 8.64 -10.50
N ASP A 122 13.28 8.72 -9.96
CA ASP A 122 14.50 8.49 -10.74
C ASP A 122 14.69 6.98 -11.00
N GLU A 123 15.65 6.66 -11.86
CA GLU A 123 15.93 5.29 -12.30
C GLU A 123 16.27 4.34 -11.14
N ASP A 124 17.01 4.81 -10.13
CA ASP A 124 17.39 4.03 -8.95
C ASP A 124 16.18 3.73 -8.05
N ASN A 125 15.31 4.71 -7.84
CA ASN A 125 14.08 4.54 -7.06
C ASN A 125 13.07 3.66 -7.81
N ALA A 126 12.96 3.79 -9.14
CA ALA A 126 12.14 2.92 -9.97
C ALA A 126 12.62 1.45 -9.90
N ARG A 127 13.93 1.21 -10.02
CA ARG A 127 14.53 -0.12 -9.82
C ARG A 127 14.26 -0.68 -8.43
N SER A 128 14.40 0.15 -7.40
CA SER A 128 14.15 -0.24 -6.01
C SER A 128 12.69 -0.64 -5.80
N LEU A 129 11.77 0.10 -6.40
CA LEU A 129 10.34 -0.23 -6.39
C LEU A 129 10.05 -1.53 -7.15
N ALA A 130 10.66 -1.76 -8.31
CA ALA A 130 10.51 -3.00 -9.06
C ALA A 130 10.99 -4.21 -8.24
N ALA A 131 12.15 -4.10 -7.59
CA ALA A 131 12.69 -5.15 -6.72
C ALA A 131 11.78 -5.41 -5.49
N ALA A 132 11.22 -4.34 -4.90
CA ALA A 132 10.26 -4.44 -3.81
C ALA A 132 8.98 -5.20 -4.23
N LEU A 133 8.41 -4.84 -5.39
CA LEU A 133 7.23 -5.51 -5.93
C LEU A 133 7.52 -6.96 -6.32
N GLN A 134 8.69 -7.25 -6.88
CA GLN A 134 9.11 -8.62 -7.18
C GLN A 134 9.20 -9.48 -5.91
N ALA A 135 9.82 -8.97 -4.84
CA ALA A 135 9.89 -9.65 -3.56
C ALA A 135 8.48 -9.93 -3.00
N LEU A 136 7.57 -8.97 -3.14
CA LEU A 136 6.19 -9.13 -2.73
C LEU A 136 5.44 -10.19 -3.55
N ILE A 137 5.59 -10.18 -4.87
CA ILE A 137 5.00 -11.19 -5.77
C ILE A 137 5.48 -12.59 -5.36
N GLN A 138 6.78 -12.75 -5.10
CA GLN A 138 7.34 -14.05 -4.69
C GLN A 138 6.81 -14.51 -3.33
N MET A 139 6.76 -13.61 -2.33
CA MET A 139 6.20 -13.90 -1.01
C MET A 139 4.74 -14.35 -1.10
N ARG A 140 3.96 -13.69 -1.96
CA ARG A 140 2.52 -13.95 -2.11
C ARG A 140 2.21 -15.07 -3.08
N ARG A 141 3.18 -15.57 -3.86
CA ARG A 141 2.99 -16.66 -4.82
C ARG A 141 2.46 -17.94 -4.17
N ALA A 142 2.80 -18.19 -2.91
CA ALA A 142 2.31 -19.33 -2.13
C ALA A 142 0.91 -19.12 -1.53
N VAL A 143 0.42 -17.87 -1.48
CA VAL A 143 -0.88 -17.51 -0.92
C VAL A 143 -1.94 -17.60 -2.02
N LYS A 144 -3.06 -18.28 -1.76
CA LYS A 144 -4.18 -18.31 -2.70
C LYS A 144 -4.79 -16.90 -2.85
N HIS A 145 -5.17 -16.51 -4.07
CA HIS A 145 -5.93 -15.29 -4.38
C HIS A 145 -5.19 -13.94 -4.40
N PHE A 146 -3.88 -13.89 -4.65
CA PHE A 146 -3.17 -12.62 -4.92
C PHE A 146 -3.12 -12.30 -6.42
N GLN A 147 -3.53 -11.07 -6.80
CA GLN A 147 -3.46 -10.53 -8.14
C GLN A 147 -2.90 -9.10 -8.09
N LEU A 148 -1.80 -8.86 -8.79
CA LEU A 148 -1.20 -7.54 -8.92
C LEU A 148 -1.37 -7.06 -10.37
N ILE A 149 -2.00 -5.90 -10.54
CA ILE A 149 -2.17 -5.22 -11.83
C ILE A 149 -1.28 -3.98 -11.80
N ILE A 150 -0.42 -3.83 -12.79
CA ILE A 150 0.46 -2.67 -12.95
C ILE A 150 0.19 -2.06 -14.30
N ILE A 151 -0.08 -0.75 -14.31
CA ILE A 151 -0.21 0.07 -15.50
C ILE A 151 1.00 0.99 -15.51
N THR A 152 1.79 0.95 -16.57
CA THR A 152 2.95 1.84 -16.72
C THR A 152 3.33 1.99 -18.18
N HIS A 153 3.97 3.12 -18.50
CA HIS A 153 4.69 3.32 -19.77
C HIS A 153 6.22 3.20 -19.62
N ASP A 154 6.72 2.90 -18.41
CA ASP A 154 8.14 2.76 -18.13
C ASP A 154 8.64 1.35 -18.48
N GLU A 155 9.22 1.21 -19.67
CA GLU A 155 9.77 -0.07 -20.14
C GLU A 155 10.93 -0.57 -19.28
N GLN A 156 11.73 0.31 -18.67
CA GLN A 156 12.85 -0.11 -17.81
C GLN A 156 12.33 -0.71 -16.51
N PHE A 157 11.28 -0.12 -15.95
CA PHE A 157 10.58 -0.66 -14.79
C PHE A 157 9.95 -2.03 -15.10
N VAL A 158 9.28 -2.17 -16.25
CA VAL A 158 8.73 -3.46 -16.70
C VAL A 158 9.84 -4.51 -16.86
N ARG A 159 11.01 -4.13 -17.39
CA ARG A 159 12.19 -5.01 -17.48
C ARG A 159 12.68 -5.45 -16.11
N ALA A 160 12.83 -4.51 -15.17
CA ALA A 160 13.26 -4.78 -13.81
C ALA A 160 12.27 -5.70 -13.06
N LEU A 161 10.97 -5.56 -13.32
CA LEU A 161 9.93 -6.39 -12.74
C LEU A 161 9.85 -7.80 -13.38
N GLY A 162 9.96 -7.87 -14.71
CA GLY A 162 9.58 -9.04 -15.49
C GLY A 162 10.68 -10.06 -15.77
N ALA A 163 11.93 -9.77 -15.44
CA ALA A 163 13.09 -10.61 -15.77
C ALA A 163 13.00 -12.09 -15.32
N GLN A 164 12.06 -12.49 -14.46
CA GLN A 164 11.89 -13.90 -14.03
C GLN A 164 10.43 -14.37 -13.84
N THR A 165 9.40 -13.55 -14.11
CA THR A 165 8.02 -13.85 -13.66
C THR A 165 6.89 -13.47 -14.63
N LEU A 166 7.16 -12.72 -15.69
CA LEU A 166 6.13 -12.22 -16.60
C LEU A 166 6.21 -12.96 -17.95
N ASP A 167 5.20 -13.76 -18.26
CA ASP A 167 5.11 -14.45 -19.56
C ASP A 167 4.51 -13.54 -20.64
N ARG A 168 3.45 -12.80 -20.28
CA ARG A 168 2.62 -11.99 -21.19
C ARG A 168 2.21 -10.69 -20.54
N PHE A 169 1.93 -9.68 -21.36
CA PHE A 169 1.41 -8.38 -20.93
C PHE A 169 0.38 -7.86 -21.93
N TYR A 170 -0.43 -6.90 -21.48
CA TYR A 170 -1.38 -6.19 -22.36
C TYR A 170 -0.80 -4.84 -22.75
N TYR A 171 -0.61 -4.64 -24.05
CA TYR A 171 -0.18 -3.37 -24.64
C TYR A 171 -1.40 -2.59 -25.10
N VAL A 172 -1.54 -1.35 -24.62
CA VAL A 172 -2.66 -0.47 -24.96
C VAL A 172 -2.14 0.67 -25.81
N ARG A 173 -2.70 0.82 -27.01
CA ARG A 173 -2.35 1.90 -27.95
C ARG A 173 -3.60 2.49 -28.60
N LYS A 174 -3.45 3.63 -29.27
CA LYS A 174 -4.48 4.12 -30.19
C LYS A 174 -4.45 3.34 -31.52
N ASP A 175 -5.60 3.22 -32.15
CA ASP A 175 -5.70 2.82 -33.55
C ASP A 175 -5.03 3.87 -34.47
N PRO A 176 -4.75 3.54 -35.74
CA PRO A 176 -4.08 4.47 -36.66
C PRO A 176 -4.81 5.81 -36.83
N GLU A 177 -6.13 5.82 -36.68
CA GLU A 177 -6.98 7.01 -36.78
C GLU A 177 -7.04 7.82 -35.47
N GLY A 178 -6.57 7.26 -34.35
CA GLY A 178 -6.56 7.91 -33.03
C GLY A 178 -7.89 7.87 -32.28
N VAL A 179 -8.92 7.27 -32.86
CA VAL A 179 -10.31 7.30 -32.36
C VAL A 179 -10.52 6.27 -31.25
N PHE A 180 -10.01 5.06 -31.42
CA PHE A 180 -10.25 3.94 -30.50
C PHE A 180 -8.97 3.47 -29.81
N SER A 181 -9.13 2.96 -28.58
CA SER A 181 -8.05 2.27 -27.89
C SER A 181 -8.07 0.78 -28.29
N VAL A 182 -6.93 0.27 -28.72
CA VAL A 182 -6.70 -1.13 -29.09
C VAL A 182 -5.85 -1.78 -28.00
N ILE A 183 -6.28 -2.95 -27.54
CA ILE A 183 -5.58 -3.76 -26.54
C ILE A 183 -5.05 -5.01 -27.23
N GLU A 184 -3.75 -5.22 -27.15
CA GLU A 184 -3.06 -6.38 -27.73
C GLU A 184 -2.34 -7.15 -26.63
N GLU A 185 -2.49 -8.47 -26.59
CA GLU A 185 -1.67 -9.31 -25.72
C GLU A 185 -0.33 -9.59 -26.41
N ARG A 186 0.78 -9.32 -25.71
CA ARG A 186 2.15 -9.52 -26.21
C ARG A 186 2.94 -10.39 -25.25
N THR A 187 3.95 -11.10 -25.75
CA THR A 187 4.91 -11.84 -24.91
C THR A 187 5.98 -10.90 -24.39
N PHE A 188 6.59 -11.22 -23.25
CA PHE A 188 7.64 -10.38 -22.68
C PHE A 188 8.81 -10.16 -23.65
N ASP A 189 9.19 -11.16 -24.45
CA ASP A 189 10.22 -11.06 -25.48
C ASP A 189 9.91 -10.00 -26.56
N GLN A 190 8.63 -9.74 -26.85
CA GLN A 190 8.21 -8.71 -27.80
C GLN A 190 8.35 -7.28 -27.26
N LEU A 191 8.65 -7.12 -25.97
CA LEU A 191 9.06 -5.82 -25.40
C LEU A 191 10.49 -5.42 -25.85
N PHE A 192 11.26 -6.37 -26.38
CA PHE A 192 12.68 -6.19 -26.75
C PHE A 192 12.91 -6.04 -28.26
N ALA A 193 11.85 -6.18 -29.08
CA ALA A 193 11.89 -6.14 -30.54
C ALA A 193 11.41 -4.78 -31.07
#